data_AF-A1SXM6-F1
#
_entry.id   AF-A1SXM6-F1
#
_cell.length_a   1.000
_cell.length_b   1.000
_cell.length_c   1.000
_cell.angle_alpha   90.00
_cell.angle_beta   90.00
_cell.angle_gamma   90.00
#
_symmetry.space_group_name_H-M   'P 1'
#
loop_
_entity.id
_entity.type
_entity.pdbx_description
1 polymer ?
#
loop_
_entity_poly.entity_id
_entity_poly.type
_entity_poly.pdbx_seq_one_letter_code
_entity_poly.pdbx_strand_id
1 'polypeptide(L)'
;MAEESQQALQQFSANILFPLEQKFHKINITYGFTSFELLKYIKKNSPGEISPERDQHAAHELNSRGNRICKRDGAACDIVVAGYENQMQLIAQYIITELPFDRLYFYGKNRPLHVSFGPLHKRYLYVKERDNNGKRNAGKGDKYRYHFGLLKYSPNSNKN
;
A
#
# COMPACT_ATOMS: atom_id res chain seq x y z
N MET A 1 -5.56 7.70 20.14
CA MET A 1 -5.03 7.94 18.78
C MET A 1 -4.43 9.32 18.79
N ALA A 2 -3.18 9.46 18.34
CA ALA A 2 -2.51 10.76 18.28
C ALA A 2 -3.19 11.71 17.27
N GLU A 3 -3.06 13.01 17.46
CA GLU A 3 -3.63 14.01 16.53
C GLU A 3 -3.02 13.86 15.13
N GLU A 4 -1.71 13.64 15.05
CA GLU A 4 -1.00 13.43 13.79
C GLU A 4 -1.46 12.15 13.09
N SER A 5 -1.87 11.12 13.84
CA SER A 5 -2.45 9.91 13.27
C SER A 5 -3.81 10.20 12.62
N GLN A 6 -4.64 11.03 13.27
CA GLN A 6 -5.93 11.45 12.71
C GLN A 6 -5.74 12.27 11.44
N GLN A 7 -4.82 13.24 11.46
CA GLN A 7 -4.50 14.06 10.29
C GLN A 7 -3.99 13.20 9.13
N ALA A 8 -3.07 12.26 9.39
CA ALA A 8 -2.58 11.35 8.37
C ALA A 8 -3.68 10.46 7.76
N LEU A 9 -4.62 9.97 8.59
CA LEU A 9 -5.77 9.18 8.14
C LEU A 9 -6.75 10.03 7.31
N GLN A 10 -7.02 11.27 7.71
CA GLN A 10 -7.85 12.20 6.94
C GLN A 10 -7.22 12.52 5.58
N GLN A 11 -5.92 12.78 5.55
CA GLN A 11 -5.19 13.01 4.31
C GLN A 11 -5.20 11.78 3.40
N PHE A 12 -4.96 10.58 3.94
CA PHE A 12 -5.07 9.33 3.20
C PHE A 12 -6.48 9.14 2.62
N SER A 13 -7.52 9.39 3.44
CA SER A 13 -8.91 9.29 2.99
C SER A 13 -9.20 10.27 1.85
N ALA A 14 -8.82 11.54 1.99
CA ALA A 14 -9.11 12.57 0.99
C ALA A 14 -8.36 12.36 -0.32
N ASN A 15 -7.13 11.83 -0.27
CA ASN A 15 -6.27 11.73 -1.45
C ASN A 15 -6.24 10.35 -2.10
N ILE A 16 -6.68 9.29 -1.40
CA ILE A 16 -6.66 7.91 -1.90
C ILE A 16 -8.05 7.29 -1.89
N LEU A 17 -8.67 7.15 -0.71
CA LEU A 17 -9.94 6.40 -0.61
C LEU A 17 -11.06 7.13 -1.33
N PHE A 18 -11.24 8.42 -1.11
CA PHE A 18 -12.33 9.18 -1.70
C PHE A 18 -12.25 9.20 -3.24
N PRO A 19 -11.10 9.50 -3.90
CA PRO A 19 -10.99 9.37 -5.35
C PRO A 19 -11.28 7.96 -5.88
N LEU A 20 -10.83 6.92 -5.17
CA LEU A 20 -11.12 5.53 -5.54
C LEU A 20 -12.62 5.23 -5.43
N GLU A 21 -13.30 5.71 -4.38
CA GLU A 21 -14.74 5.53 -4.20
C GLU A 21 -15.53 6.30 -5.25
N GLN A 22 -15.11 7.53 -5.59
CA GLN A 22 -15.73 8.30 -6.66
C GLN A 22 -15.62 7.59 -8.01
N LYS A 23 -14.49 6.91 -8.28
CA LYS A 23 -14.24 6.24 -9.55
C LYS A 23 -14.85 4.84 -9.66
N PHE A 24 -14.76 4.05 -8.59
CA PHE A 24 -15.08 2.62 -8.59
C PHE A 24 -16.17 2.23 -7.58
N HIS A 25 -16.79 3.21 -6.93
CA HIS A 25 -17.84 3.05 -5.93
C HIS A 25 -17.36 2.41 -4.63
N LYS A 26 -17.67 1.15 -4.37
CA LYS A 26 -17.53 0.59 -3.02
C LYS A 26 -16.14 0.03 -2.80
N ILE A 27 -15.45 0.53 -1.78
CA ILE A 27 -14.19 -0.01 -1.28
C ILE A 27 -14.44 -0.80 0.01
N ASN A 28 -13.84 -1.97 0.11
CA ASN A 28 -13.76 -2.76 1.33
C ASN A 28 -12.33 -2.68 1.87
N ILE A 29 -12.17 -2.11 3.07
CA ILE A 29 -10.90 -2.11 3.78
C ILE A 29 -10.76 -3.45 4.50
N THR A 30 -9.77 -4.26 4.10
CA THR A 30 -9.50 -5.56 4.73
C THR A 30 -8.55 -5.43 5.91
N TYR A 31 -7.70 -4.40 5.91
CA TYR A 31 -6.83 -4.04 7.03
C TYR A 31 -6.56 -2.54 6.99
N GLY A 32 -6.67 -1.87 8.13
CA GLY A 32 -6.63 -0.40 8.22
C GLY A 32 -5.71 0.08 9.32
N PHE A 33 -6.09 1.17 9.98
CA PHE A 33 -5.33 1.73 11.09
C PHE A 33 -4.99 0.69 12.17
N THR A 34 -3.74 0.69 12.62
CA THR A 34 -3.23 -0.21 13.65
C THR A 34 -2.64 0.57 14.81
N SER A 35 -3.35 0.56 15.94
CA SER A 35 -2.85 1.17 17.18
C SER A 35 -1.66 0.40 17.74
N PHE A 36 -0.92 1.01 18.68
CA PHE A 36 0.14 0.32 19.41
C PHE A 36 -0.35 -0.97 20.08
N GLU A 37 -1.52 -0.95 20.71
CA GLU A 37 -2.08 -2.12 21.40
C GLU A 37 -2.48 -3.22 20.40
N LEU A 38 -3.08 -2.86 19.26
CA LEU A 38 -3.38 -3.84 18.21
C LEU A 38 -2.10 -4.43 17.62
N LEU A 39 -1.09 -3.60 17.36
CA LEU A 39 0.21 -4.06 16.89
C LEU A 39 0.85 -5.06 17.86
N LYS A 40 0.80 -4.76 19.17
CA LYS A 40 1.31 -5.65 20.22
C LYS A 40 0.56 -6.98 20.24
N TYR A 41 -0.77 -6.94 20.09
CA TYR A 41 -1.59 -8.13 19.97
C TYR A 41 -1.21 -8.97 18.73
N ILE A 42 -1.07 -8.35 17.56
CA ILE A 42 -0.69 -9.04 16.31
C ILE A 42 0.70 -9.66 16.45
N LYS A 43 1.69 -8.92 16.99
CA LYS A 43 3.04 -9.45 17.23
C LYS A 43 3.03 -10.71 18.12
N LYS A 44 2.14 -10.75 19.11
CA LYS A 44 2.03 -11.87 20.04
C LYS A 44 1.36 -13.08 19.40
N ASN A 45 0.31 -12.87 18.59
CA ASN A 45 -0.54 -13.96 18.09
C ASN A 45 -0.20 -14.40 16.64
N SER A 46 0.52 -13.58 15.89
CA SER A 46 0.93 -13.87 14.50
C SER A 46 2.35 -13.34 14.24
N PRO A 47 3.37 -13.83 14.98
CA PRO A 47 4.75 -13.40 14.81
C PRO A 47 5.28 -13.79 13.41
N GLY A 48 5.82 -12.83 12.66
CA GLY A 48 6.55 -13.07 11.40
C GLY A 48 5.93 -12.45 10.14
N GLU A 49 4.69 -11.97 10.18
CA GLU A 49 4.00 -11.41 9.01
C GLU A 49 4.05 -9.88 8.91
N ILE A 50 4.51 -9.21 9.96
CA ILE A 50 4.49 -7.74 10.05
C ILE A 50 5.90 -7.14 10.16
N SER A 51 6.10 -5.98 9.53
CA SER A 51 7.32 -5.18 9.64
C SER A 51 6.98 -3.79 10.18
N PRO A 52 6.77 -3.66 11.51
CA PRO A 52 6.16 -2.47 12.11
C PRO A 52 6.87 -1.16 11.78
N GLU A 53 8.20 -1.18 11.71
CA GLU A 53 9.01 0.02 11.44
C GLU A 53 8.77 0.62 10.05
N ARG A 54 8.16 -0.16 9.15
CA ARG A 54 7.90 0.15 7.76
C ARG A 54 6.41 0.16 7.43
N ASP A 55 5.58 -0.10 8.43
CA ASP A 55 4.17 -0.35 8.28
C ASP A 55 3.37 0.94 8.53
N GLN A 56 2.96 1.59 7.44
CA GLN A 56 2.18 2.83 7.49
C GLN A 56 0.75 2.62 7.99
N HIS A 57 0.31 1.38 8.27
CA HIS A 57 -0.93 1.13 9.01
C HIS A 57 -0.88 1.72 10.44
N ALA A 58 0.31 1.84 11.01
CA ALA A 58 0.50 2.47 12.32
C ALA A 58 0.33 4.00 12.32
N ALA A 59 0.11 4.61 11.14
CA ALA A 59 0.05 6.05 10.98
C ALA A 59 1.19 6.78 11.71
N HIS A 60 0.83 7.65 12.66
CA HIS A 60 1.76 8.39 13.51
C HIS A 60 1.81 7.86 14.95
N GLU A 61 1.32 6.65 15.20
CA GLU A 61 1.30 6.08 16.54
C GLU A 61 2.70 5.91 17.13
N LEU A 62 2.77 6.11 18.43
CA LEU A 62 3.96 5.96 19.25
C LEU A 62 3.92 4.62 19.98
N ASN A 63 5.10 4.05 20.21
CA ASN A 63 5.23 2.90 21.10
C ASN A 63 5.20 3.35 22.58
N SER A 64 5.26 2.38 23.49
CA SER A 64 5.30 2.65 24.95
C SER A 64 6.48 3.49 25.43
N ARG A 65 7.49 3.73 24.59
CA ARG A 65 8.64 4.61 24.87
C ARG A 65 8.51 6.00 24.22
N GLY A 66 7.35 6.33 23.65
CA GLY A 66 7.13 7.61 22.96
C GLY A 66 7.80 7.71 21.59
N ASN A 67 8.34 6.63 21.04
CA ASN A 67 8.99 6.65 19.72
C ASN A 67 8.00 6.28 18.62
N ARG A 68 8.13 6.90 17.44
CA ARG A 68 7.37 6.55 16.23
C ARG A 68 7.46 5.05 15.95
N ILE A 69 6.30 4.40 15.79
CA ILE A 69 6.24 2.98 15.41
C ILE A 69 6.73 2.81 13.98
N CYS A 70 6.17 3.58 13.04
CA CYS A 70 6.59 3.61 11.65
C CYS A 70 7.30 4.93 11.36
N LYS A 71 8.52 4.85 10.83
CA LYS A 71 9.36 6.03 10.52
C LYS A 71 9.06 6.65 9.16
N ARG A 72 8.11 6.08 8.40
CA ARG A 72 7.75 6.54 7.06
C ARG A 72 6.68 7.62 7.07
N ASP A 73 5.97 7.75 8.19
CA ASP A 73 4.85 8.67 8.37
C ASP A 73 3.73 8.45 7.34
N GLY A 74 2.65 9.22 7.43
CA GLY A 74 1.45 8.97 6.62
C GLY A 74 0.66 7.75 7.09
N ALA A 75 -0.33 7.33 6.31
CA ALA A 75 -1.23 6.23 6.64
C ALA A 75 -1.41 5.25 5.48
N ALA A 76 -1.87 4.04 5.77
CA ALA A 76 -2.12 2.99 4.77
C ALA A 76 -3.40 2.21 5.06
N CYS A 77 -3.92 1.58 4.01
CA CYS A 77 -4.95 0.55 4.09
C CYS A 77 -4.65 -0.56 3.07
N ASP A 78 -5.07 -1.77 3.43
CA ASP A 78 -5.24 -2.87 2.49
C ASP A 78 -6.69 -2.87 2.02
N ILE A 79 -6.90 -2.81 0.71
CA ILE A 79 -8.21 -2.59 0.11
C ILE A 79 -8.55 -3.62 -0.96
N VAL A 80 -9.84 -3.90 -1.07
CA VAL A 80 -10.47 -4.59 -2.19
C VAL A 80 -11.59 -3.70 -2.72
N VAL A 81 -11.71 -3.57 -4.03
CA VAL A 81 -12.80 -2.80 -4.64
C VAL A 81 -13.89 -3.76 -5.07
N ALA A 82 -15.13 -3.48 -4.67
CA ALA A 82 -16.27 -4.34 -4.96
C ALA A 82 -16.52 -4.43 -6.47
N GLY A 83 -16.70 -5.64 -7.00
CA GLY A 83 -16.82 -5.89 -8.43
C GLY A 83 -15.48 -5.92 -9.19
N TYR A 84 -14.36 -5.72 -8.50
CA TYR A 84 -13.00 -5.78 -9.05
C TYR A 84 -12.13 -6.83 -8.35
N GLU A 85 -12.71 -7.73 -7.56
CA GLU A 85 -12.02 -8.67 -6.67
C GLU A 85 -11.04 -9.58 -7.42
N ASN A 86 -11.29 -9.87 -8.70
CA ASN A 86 -10.45 -10.70 -9.57
C ASN A 86 -9.62 -9.90 -10.60
N GLN A 87 -9.70 -8.58 -10.53
CA GLN A 87 -9.10 -7.65 -11.48
C GLN A 87 -8.43 -6.45 -10.77
N MET A 88 -7.87 -6.68 -9.58
CA MET A 88 -7.21 -5.64 -8.77
C MET A 88 -6.03 -4.96 -9.47
N GLN A 89 -5.50 -5.53 -10.56
CA GLN A 89 -4.51 -4.87 -11.42
C GLN A 89 -5.04 -3.57 -12.05
N LEU A 90 -6.34 -3.48 -12.34
CA LEU A 90 -6.95 -2.26 -12.90
C LEU A 90 -6.99 -1.15 -11.85
N ILE A 91 -7.31 -1.51 -10.61
CA ILE A 91 -7.29 -0.59 -9.48
C ILE A 91 -5.86 -0.12 -9.21
N ALA A 92 -4.90 -1.05 -9.20
CA ALA A 92 -3.48 -0.73 -9.06
C ALA A 92 -3.03 0.23 -10.17
N GLN A 93 -3.40 -0.03 -11.42
CA GLN A 93 -3.08 0.83 -12.56
C GLN A 93 -3.60 2.25 -12.36
N TYR A 94 -4.86 2.41 -11.95
CA TYR A 94 -5.45 3.72 -11.67
C TYR A 94 -4.75 4.45 -10.53
N ILE A 95 -4.44 3.78 -9.42
CA ILE A 95 -3.66 4.38 -8.32
C ILE A 95 -2.30 4.87 -8.84
N ILE A 96 -1.65 4.06 -9.68
CA ILE A 96 -0.33 4.37 -10.22
C ILE A 96 -0.37 5.57 -11.17
N THR A 97 -1.45 5.78 -11.94
CA THR A 97 -1.51 6.88 -12.91
C THR A 97 -2.10 8.14 -12.32
N GLU A 98 -3.16 8.02 -11.53
CA GLU A 98 -3.99 9.18 -11.15
C GLU A 98 -3.76 9.68 -9.72
N LEU A 99 -3.26 8.84 -8.81
CA LEU A 99 -3.29 9.17 -7.38
C LEU A 99 -1.90 9.48 -6.79
N PRO A 100 -1.80 10.38 -5.79
CA PRO A 100 -0.54 10.78 -5.16
C PRO A 100 -0.07 9.80 -4.06
N PHE A 101 -0.05 8.50 -4.37
CA PHE A 101 0.31 7.46 -3.42
C PHE A 101 1.80 7.52 -3.00
N ASP A 102 2.10 7.13 -1.76
CA ASP A 102 3.47 6.94 -1.27
C ASP A 102 3.98 5.54 -1.63
N ARG A 103 3.21 4.50 -1.31
CA ARG A 103 3.54 3.10 -1.64
C ARG A 103 2.31 2.33 -2.10
N LEU A 104 2.53 1.45 -3.07
CA LEU A 104 1.53 0.51 -3.57
C LEU A 104 2.16 -0.88 -3.64
N TYR A 105 1.61 -1.84 -2.89
CA TYR A 105 2.03 -3.23 -3.00
C TYR A 105 0.93 -4.06 -3.66
N PHE A 106 1.29 -4.69 -4.77
CA PHE A 106 0.43 -5.54 -5.57
C PHE A 106 0.80 -7.01 -5.36
N TYR A 107 -0.13 -7.79 -4.81
CA TYR A 107 0.07 -9.20 -4.48
C TYR A 107 -0.56 -10.17 -5.50
N GLY A 108 -1.11 -9.62 -6.58
CA GLY A 108 -1.82 -10.35 -7.62
C GLY A 108 -3.26 -9.89 -7.77
N LYS A 109 -3.83 -10.14 -8.95
CA LYS A 109 -5.16 -9.69 -9.36
C LYS A 109 -6.33 -10.07 -8.45
N ASN A 110 -6.17 -11.15 -7.68
CA ASN A 110 -7.20 -11.71 -6.78
C ASN A 110 -6.92 -11.42 -5.29
N ARG A 111 -6.07 -10.43 -4.99
CA ARG A 111 -5.60 -10.14 -3.62
C ARG A 111 -5.82 -8.66 -3.29
N PRO A 112 -6.04 -8.31 -2.01
CA PRO A 112 -6.09 -6.92 -1.59
C PRO A 112 -4.82 -6.15 -2.01
N LEU A 113 -4.98 -4.86 -2.28
CA LEU A 113 -3.88 -3.94 -2.52
C LEU A 113 -3.50 -3.26 -1.22
N HIS A 114 -2.21 -3.25 -0.90
CA HIS A 114 -1.71 -2.32 0.11
C HIS A 114 -1.44 -0.98 -0.55
N VAL A 115 -2.07 0.10 -0.08
CA VAL A 115 -1.81 1.45 -0.56
C VAL A 115 -1.59 2.39 0.62
N SER A 116 -0.59 3.26 0.51
CA SER A 116 -0.30 4.29 1.50
C SER A 116 -0.23 5.69 0.88
N PHE A 117 -0.49 6.68 1.72
CA PHE A 117 -0.27 8.10 1.45
C PHE A 117 0.60 8.65 2.57
N GLY A 118 1.64 9.40 2.22
CA GLY A 118 2.58 9.93 3.19
C GLY A 118 3.38 11.08 2.60
N PRO A 119 4.08 11.83 3.45
CA PRO A 119 4.66 13.14 3.11
C PRO A 119 5.71 13.07 1.99
N LEU A 120 6.28 11.89 1.76
CA LEU A 120 7.35 11.71 0.78
C LEU A 120 6.85 11.42 -0.64
N HIS A 121 5.57 11.09 -0.82
CA HIS A 121 4.96 10.68 -2.09
C HIS A 121 5.92 9.85 -2.96
N LYS A 122 6.54 8.81 -2.38
CA LYS A 122 7.63 8.09 -3.03
C LYS A 122 7.21 7.38 -4.31
N ARG A 123 5.90 7.20 -4.54
CA ARG A 123 5.31 6.45 -5.65
C ARG A 123 5.97 5.08 -5.82
N TYR A 124 6.32 4.47 -4.69
CA TYR A 124 7.06 3.22 -4.66
C TYR A 124 6.13 2.05 -4.94
N LEU A 125 6.40 1.33 -6.03
CA LEU A 125 5.67 0.15 -6.43
C LEU A 125 6.43 -1.12 -6.02
N TYR A 126 5.75 -2.03 -5.31
CA TYR A 126 6.21 -3.38 -5.07
C TYR A 126 5.23 -4.37 -5.69
N VAL A 127 5.73 -5.30 -6.50
CA VAL A 127 4.93 -6.37 -7.07
C VAL A 127 5.44 -7.68 -6.52
N LYS A 128 4.53 -8.51 -6.03
CA LYS A 128 4.80 -9.87 -5.57
C LYS A 128 3.68 -10.77 -6.08
N GLU A 129 3.81 -11.19 -7.33
CA GLU A 129 2.90 -12.14 -7.96
C GLU A 129 3.50 -13.54 -7.99
N ARG A 130 2.64 -14.54 -8.12
CA ARG A 130 3.04 -15.87 -8.55
C ARG A 130 2.76 -15.98 -10.05
N ASP A 131 3.71 -16.45 -10.84
CA ASP A 131 3.41 -16.82 -12.21
C ASP A 131 2.61 -18.13 -12.28
N ASN A 132 2.21 -18.50 -13.50
CA ASN A 132 1.46 -19.73 -13.80
C ASN A 132 2.20 -21.00 -13.35
N ASN A 133 3.52 -20.94 -13.15
CA ASN A 133 4.34 -22.05 -12.66
C ASN A 133 4.52 -22.00 -11.13
N GLY A 134 3.82 -21.11 -10.43
CA GLY A 134 3.90 -20.92 -8.98
C GLY A 134 5.17 -20.21 -8.51
N LYS A 135 6.05 -19.77 -9.42
CA LYS A 135 7.28 -19.06 -9.08
C LYS A 135 6.97 -17.62 -8.70
N ARG A 136 7.59 -17.15 -7.62
CA ARG A 136 7.39 -15.80 -7.10
C ARG A 136 8.18 -14.80 -7.95
N ASN A 137 7.47 -13.90 -8.61
CA ASN A 137 8.06 -12.74 -9.27
C ASN A 137 7.92 -11.54 -8.33
N ALA A 138 9.04 -11.18 -7.68
CA ALA A 138 9.11 -10.06 -6.75
C ALA A 138 10.03 -8.97 -7.29
N GLY A 139 9.59 -7.71 -7.26
CA GLY A 139 10.46 -6.60 -7.64
C GLY A 139 9.84 -5.22 -7.41
N LYS A 140 10.58 -4.18 -7.80
CA LYS A 140 10.37 -2.79 -7.36
C LYS A 140 10.48 -1.81 -8.53
N GLY A 141 9.75 -0.69 -8.45
CA GLY A 141 9.97 0.49 -9.30
C GLY A 141 9.49 0.38 -10.75
N ASP A 142 10.12 1.16 -11.64
CA ASP A 142 9.66 1.40 -13.03
C ASP A 142 9.57 0.15 -13.89
N LYS A 143 10.40 -0.86 -13.60
CA LYS A 143 10.35 -2.17 -14.26
C LYS A 143 8.95 -2.80 -14.22
N TYR A 144 8.15 -2.52 -13.19
CA TYR A 144 6.80 -3.06 -13.04
C TYR A 144 5.72 -2.11 -13.50
N ARG A 145 6.04 -0.84 -13.79
CA ARG A 145 5.10 0.03 -14.54
C ARG A 145 4.86 -0.54 -15.94
N TYR A 146 5.84 -1.22 -16.54
CA TYR A 146 5.65 -2.03 -17.76
C TYR A 146 4.62 -3.13 -17.61
N HIS A 147 4.61 -3.81 -16.46
CA HIS A 147 3.67 -4.91 -16.19
C HIS A 147 2.21 -4.42 -16.18
N PHE A 148 1.99 -3.18 -15.77
CA PHE A 148 0.69 -2.51 -15.85
C PHE A 148 0.47 -1.75 -17.17
N GLY A 149 1.33 -1.94 -18.19
CA GLY A 149 1.21 -1.24 -19.47
C GLY A 149 1.42 0.28 -19.40
N LEU A 150 2.04 0.79 -18.33
CA LEU A 150 2.16 2.23 -18.05
C LEU A 150 3.43 2.88 -18.61
N LEU A 151 4.37 2.08 -19.10
CA LEU A 151 5.56 2.54 -19.81
C LEU A 151 5.75 1.67 -21.05
N LYS A 152 6.37 2.18 -22.12
CA LYS A 152 6.81 1.36 -23.27
C LYS A 152 8.12 0.68 -22.91
N TYR A 153 8.14 -0.66 -22.89
CA TYR A 153 9.35 -1.44 -22.58
C TYR A 153 10.53 -0.95 -23.44
N SER A 154 11.52 -0.32 -22.80
CA SER A 154 12.78 0.04 -23.45
C SER A 154 13.85 -0.88 -22.87
N PRO A 155 14.26 -1.93 -23.59
CA PRO A 155 15.36 -2.79 -23.16
C PRO A 155 16.68 -2.06 -23.38
N ASN A 156 16.92 -0.94 -22.66
CA ASN A 156 18.25 -0.40 -22.39
C ASN A 156 18.17 0.91 -21.59
N SER A 157 18.43 0.79 -20.29
CA SER A 157 19.10 1.86 -19.54
C SER A 157 19.78 1.24 -18.31
N ASN A 158 20.84 0.47 -18.57
CA ASN A 158 21.94 0.32 -17.62
C ASN A 158 23.20 -0.10 -18.35
N LYS A 159 24.05 0.88 -18.64
CA LYS A 159 25.50 0.88 -18.39
C LYS A 159 26.04 2.24 -18.83
N ASN A 160 26.25 3.11 -17.87
CA ASN A 160 27.46 3.92 -17.71
C ASN A 160 27.66 4.14 -16.21
#